data_AF-A0A7Y2APD2-F1
#
_entry.id   AF-A0A7Y2APD2-F1
#
_cell.length_a   1.000
_cell.length_b   1.000
_cell.length_c   1.000
_cell.angle_alpha   90.00
_cell.angle_beta   90.00
_cell.angle_gamma   90.00
#
_symmetry.space_group_name_H-M   'P 1'
#
loop_
_entity.id
_entity.type
_entity.pdbx_description
1 polymer ?
#
loop_
_entity_poly.entity_id
_entity_poly.type
_entity_poly.pdbx_seq_one_letter_code
_entity_poly.pdbx_strand_id
1 'polypeptide(L)'
;MNNTNPQIDEQLQKLAELCCNALDANADSEIELSETTEQLLKSLLMSGYARKGDASLQADIEARVKDSCREPAMHRGGALSSLTEKLQKKFDDLVRWESRQPDEHTDPKAANISSATDA
;
A
#
# COMPACT_ATOMS: atom_id res chain seq x y z
N MET A 1 12.63 -18.81 -6.28
CA MET A 1 13.37 -17.62 -5.85
C MET A 1 12.66 -16.42 -6.44
N ASN A 2 12.28 -15.49 -5.57
CA ASN A 2 11.15 -14.60 -5.75
C ASN A 2 11.40 -13.52 -6.82
N ASN A 3 10.55 -13.48 -7.84
CA ASN A 3 10.38 -12.31 -8.73
C ASN A 3 9.62 -11.19 -8.01
N THR A 4 10.03 -10.84 -6.78
CA THR A 4 9.46 -9.69 -6.09
C THR A 4 10.29 -8.48 -6.50
N ASN A 5 9.63 -7.45 -7.03
CA ASN A 5 10.24 -6.16 -7.28
C ASN A 5 10.94 -5.71 -5.97
N PRO A 6 12.25 -5.43 -5.96
CA PRO A 6 12.98 -5.07 -4.73
C PRO A 6 12.36 -3.86 -4.02
N GLN A 7 11.68 -2.99 -4.76
CA GLN A 7 10.93 -1.86 -4.20
C GLN A 7 9.76 -2.34 -3.33
N ILE A 8 9.00 -3.36 -3.76
CA ILE A 8 7.92 -3.96 -2.98
C ILE A 8 8.47 -4.49 -1.66
N ASP A 9 9.58 -5.22 -1.72
CA ASP A 9 10.18 -5.80 -0.51
C ASP A 9 10.66 -4.73 0.46
N GLU A 10 11.23 -3.62 -0.03
CA GLU A 10 11.64 -2.49 0.78
C GLU A 10 10.44 -1.76 1.42
N GLN A 11 9.37 -1.55 0.66
CA GLN A 11 8.17 -0.87 1.14
C GLN A 11 7.43 -1.71 2.20
N LEU A 12 7.33 -3.03 1.99
CA LEU A 12 6.78 -3.95 2.99
C LEU A 12 7.65 -4.01 4.26
N GLN A 13 8.98 -3.94 4.12
CA GLN A 13 9.89 -3.89 5.26
C GLN A 13 9.68 -2.61 6.08
N LYS A 14 9.58 -1.45 5.43
CA LYS A 14 9.31 -0.17 6.10
C LYS A 14 7.97 -0.17 6.83
N LEU A 15 6.92 -0.75 6.24
CA LEU A 15 5.63 -0.91 6.91
C LEU A 15 5.72 -1.85 8.13
N ALA A 16 6.49 -2.93 8.03
CA ALA A 16 6.74 -3.82 9.16
C ALA A 16 7.50 -3.12 10.30
N GLU A 17 8.51 -2.31 9.98
CA GLU A 17 9.24 -1.51 10.98
C GLU A 17 8.33 -0.51 11.70
N LEU A 18 7.43 0.17 10.97
CA LEU A 18 6.43 1.04 11.57
C LEU A 18 5.49 0.27 12.51
N CYS A 19 5.08 -0.93 12.12
CA CYS A 19 4.28 -1.81 12.99
C CYS A 19 5.06 -2.25 14.23
N CYS A 20 6.34 -2.60 14.09
CA CYS A 20 7.20 -2.94 15.22
C CYS A 20 7.33 -1.78 16.21
N ASN A 21 7.56 -0.56 15.72
CA ASN A 21 7.67 0.64 16.55
C ASN A 21 6.35 0.92 17.30
N ALA A 22 5.21 0.80 16.63
CA ALA A 22 3.89 0.97 17.26
C ALA A 22 3.61 -0.12 18.30
N LEU A 23 4.03 -1.36 18.05
CA LEU A 23 3.92 -2.46 19.00
C LEU A 23 4.84 -2.30 20.21
N ASP A 24 5.99 -1.63 20.07
CA ASP A 24 6.95 -1.44 21.16
C ASP A 24 6.58 -0.25 22.06
N ALA A 25 6.00 0.82 21.47
CA ALA A 25 5.67 2.08 22.15
C ALA A 25 4.48 2.04 23.14
N ASN A 26 4.21 0.90 23.78
CA ASN A 26 3.16 0.72 24.80
C ASN A 26 1.78 1.30 24.41
N ALA A 27 1.08 0.58 23.53
CA ALA A 27 -0.37 0.58 23.31
C ALA A 27 -1.11 1.88 22.91
N ASP A 28 -0.53 3.06 23.14
CA ASP A 28 -1.17 4.35 22.83
C ASP A 28 -0.59 5.02 21.57
N SER A 29 0.51 4.49 21.05
CA SER A 29 0.96 4.82 19.69
C SER A 29 0.14 3.98 18.73
N GLU A 30 -1.07 4.44 18.40
CA GLU A 30 -1.64 4.04 17.13
C GLU A 30 -0.57 4.28 16.06
N ILE A 31 -0.46 3.39 15.05
CA ILE A 31 0.15 3.85 13.81
C ILE A 31 -0.78 4.97 13.35
N GLU A 32 -0.50 6.18 13.80
CA GLU A 32 -1.09 7.35 13.25
C GLU A 32 -0.84 7.20 11.76
N LEU A 33 -1.92 7.39 11.03
CA LEU A 33 -1.95 7.32 9.59
C LEU A 33 -1.23 8.55 9.06
N SER A 34 0.06 8.61 9.39
CA SER A 34 0.97 9.65 9.01
C SER A 34 1.08 9.62 7.51
N GLU A 35 1.43 10.78 6.98
CA GLU A 35 1.71 10.96 5.57
C GLU A 35 2.68 9.88 5.06
N THR A 36 3.65 9.48 5.89
CA THR A 36 4.60 8.40 5.60
C THR A 36 3.92 7.06 5.32
N THR A 37 2.97 6.62 6.17
CA THR A 37 2.26 5.36 5.97
C THR A 37 1.45 5.38 4.67
N GLU A 38 0.78 6.50 4.38
CA GLU A 38 0.01 6.65 3.15
C GLU A 38 0.91 6.66 1.90
N GLN A 39 2.05 7.35 1.95
CA GLN A 39 3.04 7.36 0.87
C GLN A 39 3.60 5.96 0.59
N LEU A 40 3.84 5.15 1.64
CA LEU A 40 4.29 3.76 1.49
C LEU A 40 3.22 2.87 0.84
N LEU A 41 1.95 3.02 1.24
CA LEU A 41 0.84 2.27 0.64
C LEU A 41 0.62 2.65 -0.83
N LYS A 42 0.70 3.95 -1.18
CA LYS A 42 0.67 4.40 -2.57
C LYS A 42 1.85 3.87 -3.37
N SER A 43 3.04 3.87 -2.80
CA SER A 43 4.23 3.32 -3.45
C SER A 43 4.10 1.82 -3.75
N LEU A 44 3.49 1.06 -2.83
CA LEU A 44 3.14 -0.36 -3.05
C LEU A 44 2.11 -0.55 -4.17
N LEU A 45 1.11 0.32 -4.23
CA LEU A 45 0.12 0.29 -5.31
C LEU A 45 0.79 0.53 -6.66
N MET A 46 1.61 1.58 -6.77
CA MET A 46 2.32 1.96 -7.99
C MET A 46 3.37 0.92 -8.42
N SER A 47 3.99 0.21 -7.47
CA SER A 47 4.92 -0.88 -7.77
C SER A 47 4.23 -2.17 -8.24
N GLY A 48 2.89 -2.16 -8.29
CA GLY A 48 2.08 -3.24 -8.83
C GLY A 48 1.73 -4.34 -7.83
N TYR A 49 1.92 -4.11 -6.52
CA TYR A 49 1.65 -5.11 -5.48
C TYR A 49 0.21 -5.65 -5.56
N ALA A 50 -0.78 -4.79 -5.82
CA ALA A 50 -2.19 -5.17 -5.96
C ALA A 50 -2.48 -6.20 -7.06
N ARG A 51 -1.58 -6.34 -8.05
CA ARG A 51 -1.74 -7.30 -9.16
C ARG A 51 -1.16 -8.68 -8.81
N LYS A 52 -0.50 -8.82 -7.66
CA LYS A 52 0.05 -10.07 -7.15
C LYS A 52 -1.10 -10.86 -6.49
N GLY A 53 -1.88 -11.54 -7.32
CA GLY A 53 -3.23 -12.06 -7.02
C GLY A 53 -3.42 -12.99 -5.82
N ASP A 54 -2.36 -13.37 -5.11
CA ASP A 54 -2.42 -14.29 -3.97
C ASP A 54 -1.92 -13.68 -2.64
N ALA A 55 -1.45 -12.43 -2.64
CA ALA A 55 -0.83 -11.82 -1.46
C ALA A 55 -1.79 -10.87 -0.72
N SER A 56 -2.11 -11.18 0.53
CA SER A 56 -2.71 -10.23 1.45
C SER A 56 -1.62 -9.33 2.03
N LEU A 57 -1.82 -8.02 1.93
CA LEU A 57 -0.92 -7.03 2.55
C LEU A 57 -0.83 -7.26 4.06
N GLN A 58 -1.96 -7.58 4.69
CA GLN A 58 -2.00 -7.95 6.10
C GLN A 58 -1.05 -9.12 6.40
N ALA A 59 -1.20 -10.24 5.67
CA ALA A 59 -0.42 -11.44 5.93
C ALA A 59 1.09 -11.22 5.70
N ASP A 60 1.46 -10.49 4.64
CA ASP A 60 2.85 -10.19 4.32
C ASP A 60 3.51 -9.30 5.39
N ILE A 61 2.79 -8.28 5.88
CA ILE A 61 3.29 -7.42 6.95
C ILE A 61 3.37 -8.21 8.26
N GLU A 62 2.33 -8.97 8.62
CA GLU A 62 2.35 -9.78 9.84
C GLU A 62 3.53 -10.76 9.87
N ALA A 63 3.82 -11.43 8.76
CA ALA A 63 4.96 -12.34 8.65
C ALA A 63 6.28 -11.59 8.91
N ARG A 64 6.48 -10.44 8.25
CA ARG A 64 7.69 -9.62 8.41
C ARG A 64 7.84 -9.04 9.81
N VAL A 65 6.75 -8.65 10.45
CA VAL A 65 6.75 -8.16 11.84
C VAL A 65 7.12 -9.30 12.80
N LYS A 66 6.56 -10.50 12.60
CA LYS A 66 6.91 -11.68 13.42
C LYS A 66 8.39 -12.06 13.27
N ASP A 67 8.96 -11.84 12.09
CA ASP A 67 10.39 -12.07 11.83
C ASP A 67 11.28 -10.95 12.40
N SER A 68 10.85 -9.69 12.30
CA SER A 68 11.67 -8.51 12.65
C SER A 68 11.59 -8.12 14.13
N CYS A 69 10.43 -8.27 14.76
CA CYS A 69 10.18 -7.91 16.17
C CYS A 69 9.37 -9.02 16.87
N ARG A 70 9.98 -10.20 16.93
CA ARG A 70 9.36 -11.45 17.41
C ARG A 70 8.73 -11.33 18.80
N GLU A 71 9.41 -10.71 19.76
CA GLU A 71 8.93 -10.62 21.15
C GLU A 71 7.66 -9.74 21.26
N PRO A 72 7.65 -8.48 20.78
CA PRO A 72 6.42 -7.68 20.71
C PRO A 72 5.29 -8.37 19.93
N ALA A 73 5.59 -8.98 18.77
CA ALA A 73 4.61 -9.63 17.92
C ALA A 73 3.93 -10.84 18.59
N MET A 74 4.68 -11.63 19.38
CA MET A 74 4.15 -12.80 20.08
C MET A 74 3.24 -12.39 21.24
N HIS A 75 3.59 -11.35 21.99
CA HIS A 75 2.80 -10.90 23.15
C HIS A 75 1.64 -9.98 22.78
N ARG A 76 1.67 -9.36 21.60
CA ARG A 76 0.69 -8.38 21.12
C ARG A 76 0.04 -8.77 19.79
N GLY A 77 -0.14 -10.07 19.55
CA GLY A 77 -0.72 -10.58 18.29
C GLY A 77 -2.07 -9.94 17.92
N GLY A 78 -2.95 -9.70 18.90
CA GLY A 78 -4.23 -9.01 18.65
C GLY A 78 -4.07 -7.54 18.21
N ALA A 79 -3.11 -6.82 18.81
CA ALA A 79 -2.80 -5.44 18.41
C ALA A 79 -2.16 -5.42 17.02
N LEU A 80 -1.25 -6.37 16.74
CA LEU A 80 -0.64 -6.54 15.43
C LEU A 80 -1.71 -6.76 14.35
N SER A 81 -2.60 -7.74 14.54
CA SER A 81 -3.67 -8.01 13.57
C SER A 81 -4.57 -6.79 13.35
N SER A 82 -4.94 -6.05 14.41
CA SER A 82 -5.72 -4.82 14.28
C SER A 82 -4.99 -3.72 13.49
N LEU A 83 -3.69 -3.53 13.74
CA LEU A 83 -2.86 -2.57 13.00
C LEU A 83 -2.78 -2.94 11.51
N THR A 84 -2.50 -4.20 11.22
CA THR A 84 -2.35 -4.68 9.84
C THR A 84 -3.68 -4.73 9.09
N GLU A 85 -4.81 -4.97 9.78
CA GLU A 85 -6.15 -4.85 9.21
C GLU A 85 -6.47 -3.41 8.81
N LYS A 86 -6.11 -2.41 9.65
CA LYS A 86 -6.24 -0.99 9.30
C LYS A 86 -5.42 -0.65 8.05
N LEU A 87 -4.20 -1.19 7.91
CA LEU A 87 -3.35 -0.99 6.73
C LEU A 87 -3.94 -1.65 5.48
N GLN A 88 -4.42 -2.90 5.60
CA GLN A 88 -5.08 -3.62 4.51
C GLN A 88 -6.29 -2.85 3.99
N LYS A 89 -7.19 -2.42 4.89
CA LYS A 89 -8.39 -1.66 4.51
C LYS A 89 -8.05 -0.40 3.72
N LYS A 90 -7.01 0.33 4.14
CA LYS A 90 -6.55 1.52 3.42
C LYS A 90 -5.97 1.21 2.05
N PHE A 91 -5.18 0.15 1.96
CA PHE A 91 -4.65 -0.28 0.69
C PHE A 91 -5.77 -0.66 -0.27
N ASP A 92 -6.79 -1.38 0.22
CA ASP A 92 -7.97 -1.74 -0.57
C ASP A 92 -8.76 -0.50 -1.01
N ASP A 93 -8.89 0.51 -0.14
CA ASP A 93 -9.51 1.79 -0.47
C ASP A 93 -8.71 2.53 -1.57
N LEU A 94 -7.38 2.52 -1.51
CA LEU A 94 -6.50 3.10 -2.54
C LEU A 94 -6.64 2.36 -3.88
N VAL A 95 -6.58 1.03 -3.86
CA VAL A 95 -6.79 0.18 -5.05
C VAL A 95 -8.15 0.48 -5.68
N ARG A 96 -9.19 0.58 -4.85
CA ARG A 96 -10.55 0.89 -5.31
C ARG A 96 -10.65 2.29 -5.89
N TRP A 97 -10.01 3.29 -5.27
CA TRP A 97 -10.01 4.65 -5.76
C TRP A 97 -9.33 4.75 -7.14
N GLU A 98 -8.15 4.14 -7.29
CA GLU A 98 -7.41 4.09 -8.56
C GLU A 98 -8.24 3.40 -9.66
N SER A 99 -8.92 2.28 -9.33
CA SER A 99 -9.78 1.59 -10.30
C SER A 99 -11.01 2.38 -10.74
N ARG A 100 -11.39 3.42 -9.97
CA ARG A 100 -12.56 4.26 -10.24
C ARG A 100 -12.21 5.54 -10.99
N GLN A 101 -10.94 5.86 -11.14
CA GLN A 101 -10.48 6.94 -12.00
C GLN A 101 -10.09 6.36 -13.35
N PRO A 102 -11.01 6.26 -14.34
CA PRO A 102 -10.56 6.16 -15.71
C PRO A 102 -9.83 7.48 -16.02
N ASP A 103 -8.51 7.41 -16.20
CA ASP A 103 -7.63 8.49 -16.66
C ASP A 103 -8.36 9.79 -17.06
N GLU A 104 -8.45 10.76 -16.15
CA GLU A 104 -8.75 12.18 -16.50
C GLU A 104 -7.50 12.87 -17.09
N HIS A 105 -6.58 12.09 -17.69
CA HIS A 105 -5.36 12.57 -18.34
C HIS A 105 -5.24 12.15 -19.81
N THR A 106 -6.36 11.96 -20.48
CA THR A 106 -6.42 12.24 -21.91
C THR A 106 -7.52 13.23 -22.17
N ASP A 107 -7.17 14.51 -22.26
CA ASP A 107 -7.85 15.34 -23.25
C ASP A 107 -7.67 14.59 -24.59
N PRO A 108 -8.73 14.08 -25.23
CA PRO A 108 -8.61 13.72 -26.62
C PRO A 108 -8.25 15.02 -27.34
N LYS A 109 -6.97 15.15 -27.70
CA LYS A 109 -6.43 16.26 -28.48
C LYS A 109 -7.45 16.58 -29.56
N ALA A 110 -8.08 17.75 -29.45
CA ALA A 110 -9.11 18.18 -30.36
C ALA A 110 -8.61 17.93 -31.79
N ALA A 111 -9.31 17.08 -32.52
CA ALA A 111 -9.10 16.96 -33.95
C ALA A 111 -9.46 18.33 -34.52
N ASN A 112 -8.46 19.15 -34.77
CA ASN A 112 -8.56 20.38 -35.54
C ASN A 112 -9.02 20.00 -36.95
N ILE A 113 -10.32 19.83 -37.15
CA ILE A 113 -10.97 19.83 -38.46
C ILE A 113 -11.47 21.24 -38.73
N SER A 114 -10.54 22.20 -38.80
CA SER A 114 -10.80 23.52 -39.36
C SER A 114 -10.12 23.61 -40.72
N SER A 115 -10.92 24.06 -41.70
CA SER A 115 -10.57 24.37 -43.10
C SER A 115 -10.54 23.20 -44.07
N ALA A 116 -11.11 23.28 -45.27
CA ALA A 116 -11.96 24.26 -45.94
C ALA A 116 -12.39 23.63 -47.29
N THR A 117 -13.60 23.96 -47.76
CA THR A 117 -14.04 24.14 -49.16
C THR A 117 -13.24 23.50 -50.31
N ASP A 118 -13.91 22.73 -51.19
CA ASP A 118 -14.14 23.16 -52.59
C ASP A 118 -15.07 22.20 -53.39
N ALA A 119 -15.84 22.82 -54.30
CA ALA A 119 -16.67 22.30 -55.40
C ALA A 119 -18.06 21.68 -55.10
#